data_AF-A0A8B7E4Z5-F1
#
_entry.id   AF-A0A8B7E4Z5-F1
#
_cell.length_a   1.000
_cell.length_b   1.000
_cell.length_c   1.000
_cell.angle_alpha   90.00
_cell.angle_beta   90.00
_cell.angle_gamma   90.00
#
_symmetry.space_group_name_H-M   'P 1'
#
loop_
_entity.id
_entity.type
_entity.pdbx_description
1 polymer ?
#
loop_
_entity_poly.entity_id
_entity_poly.type
_entity_poly.pdbx_seq_one_letter_code
_entity_poly.pdbx_strand_id
1 'polypeptide(L)'
;VLVKENEQSTDENHCVFIILKKCRKLIGLFKHCNKLSAQLVNCVELNNIKIDNQEDKCSINKLKQDIATRWNSIFLMLQSVFKLSKSIKDVIIKPENKENKDLLLKSWELEIICELIDLLEPIHAFTKILSRSKYTSCPIILPAIYKLTYYFANFKSESNNSTIMNLIIKFKDNFNQRCEDFLKIEKLCPATYLAPRFCSFKFISNKTAKISCIKKAHSLVVQLSHELQLTQTSLQLSSQESDIKKVKETKKVFDKVSYEVDSARIRNSQLLKTCKPSDGEEAINILIATQSCFNHTALDYTFLVKSLQSKRRFYILSQVAVFLNATSTYHKRANESFDKFQPDQEELSRELEILQKTFTVKLKEMDDRHSLVRLKDVEHDNNLVDNLPVNK
;
A
#
# COMPACT_ATOMS: atom_id res chain seq x y z
N VAL A 1 -1.37 -20.72 11.31
CA VAL A 1 -2.61 -20.94 10.54
C VAL A 1 -2.46 -22.15 9.62
N LEU A 2 -1.37 -22.28 8.84
CA LEU A 2 -1.08 -23.49 8.02
C LEU A 2 -1.02 -24.84 8.78
N VAL A 3 -0.54 -24.86 10.03
CA VAL A 3 -0.59 -26.07 10.87
C VAL A 3 -1.96 -26.27 11.53
N LYS A 4 -2.81 -25.24 11.56
CA LYS A 4 -4.12 -25.24 12.24
C LYS A 4 -5.29 -25.54 11.29
N GLU A 5 -5.19 -25.12 10.02
CA GLU A 5 -6.21 -25.42 8.99
C GLU A 5 -6.10 -26.86 8.46
N ASN A 6 -4.95 -27.52 8.62
CA ASN A 6 -4.74 -28.92 8.23
C ASN A 6 -5.12 -29.94 9.33
N GLU A 7 -5.90 -29.55 10.35
CA GLU A 7 -6.44 -30.51 11.33
C GLU A 7 -7.50 -31.45 10.70
N GLN A 8 -7.97 -31.14 9.49
CA GLN A 8 -8.87 -31.99 8.71
C GLN A 8 -8.38 -32.10 7.26
N SER A 9 -7.39 -32.96 6.99
CA SER A 9 -7.33 -33.83 5.80
C SER A 9 -5.92 -34.33 5.46
N THR A 10 -5.87 -35.62 5.10
CA THR A 10 -4.79 -36.43 4.52
C THR A 10 -3.73 -37.00 5.47
N ASP A 11 -3.67 -38.34 5.50
CA ASP A 11 -2.74 -39.23 6.23
C ASP A 11 -1.24 -38.96 5.97
N GLU A 12 -0.91 -38.07 5.03
CA GLU A 12 0.44 -37.83 4.54
C GLU A 12 1.20 -36.75 5.34
N ASN A 13 0.53 -35.89 6.11
CA ASN A 13 1.16 -34.89 6.99
C ASN A 13 1.56 -35.44 8.38
N HIS A 14 1.40 -36.75 8.58
CA HIS A 14 1.44 -37.40 9.89
C HIS A 14 2.78 -37.26 10.61
N CYS A 15 3.91 -37.33 9.88
CA CYS A 15 5.26 -37.25 10.47
C CYS A 15 5.54 -35.89 11.11
N VAL A 16 5.25 -34.79 10.43
CA VAL A 16 5.46 -33.42 10.96
C VAL A 16 4.49 -33.13 12.11
N PHE A 17 3.26 -33.63 12.01
CA PHE A 17 2.28 -33.52 13.09
C PHE A 17 2.70 -34.28 14.36
N ILE A 18 3.26 -35.49 14.23
CA ILE A 18 3.82 -36.26 15.33
C ILE A 18 4.97 -35.49 15.99
N ILE A 19 5.89 -34.92 15.20
CA ILE A 19 7.03 -34.14 15.70
C ILE A 19 6.54 -32.90 16.47
N LEU A 20 5.56 -32.18 15.94
CA LEU A 20 4.96 -31.03 16.63
C LEU A 20 4.26 -31.43 17.94
N LYS A 21 3.54 -32.57 17.94
CA LYS A 21 2.90 -33.12 19.15
C LYS A 21 3.93 -33.52 20.21
N LYS A 22 5.05 -34.12 19.80
CA LYS A 22 6.20 -34.40 20.69
C LYS A 22 6.81 -33.12 21.26
N CYS A 23 7.05 -32.10 20.43
CA CYS A 23 7.55 -30.81 20.88
C CYS A 23 6.62 -30.13 21.89
N ARG A 24 5.30 -30.16 21.64
CA ARG A 24 4.29 -29.62 22.57
C ARG A 24 4.29 -30.36 23.91
N LYS A 25 4.34 -31.70 23.90
CA LYS A 25 4.42 -32.52 25.11
C LYS A 25 5.69 -32.25 25.90
N LEU A 26 6.83 -32.14 25.22
CA LEU A 26 8.12 -31.84 25.84
C LEU A 26 8.08 -30.48 26.56
N ILE A 27 7.55 -29.44 25.92
CA ILE A 27 7.42 -28.11 26.53
C ILE A 27 6.43 -28.12 27.71
N GLY A 28 5.35 -28.91 27.62
CA GLY A 28 4.43 -29.12 28.73
C GLY A 28 5.13 -29.65 29.98
N LEU A 29 5.96 -30.69 29.84
CA LEU A 29 6.71 -31.27 30.95
C LEU A 29 7.67 -30.27 31.60
N PHE A 30 8.43 -29.52 30.80
CA PHE A 30 9.37 -28.52 31.31
C PHE A 30 8.69 -27.30 31.96
N LYS A 31 7.43 -27.00 31.61
CA LYS A 31 6.66 -25.93 32.28
C LYS A 31 5.94 -26.38 33.55
N HIS A 32 5.48 -27.64 33.60
CA HIS A 32 4.76 -28.16 34.77
C HIS A 32 5.71 -28.62 35.89
N CYS A 33 6.99 -28.89 35.59
CA CYS A 33 7.97 -29.30 36.59
C CYS A 33 9.03 -28.22 36.84
N ASN A 34 8.91 -27.52 37.98
CA ASN A 34 9.85 -26.46 38.41
C ASN A 34 11.29 -26.98 38.61
N LYS A 35 11.46 -28.28 38.91
CA LYS A 35 12.77 -28.92 39.07
C LYS A 35 13.49 -29.09 37.74
N LEU A 36 12.75 -29.49 36.70
CA LEU A 36 13.26 -29.67 35.33
C LEU A 36 13.59 -28.34 34.66
N SER A 37 12.78 -27.30 34.89
CA SER A 37 13.08 -25.95 34.38
C SER A 37 14.32 -25.34 35.06
N ALA A 38 14.48 -25.51 36.39
CA ALA A 38 15.67 -25.08 37.10
C ALA A 38 16.95 -25.82 36.65
N GLN A 39 16.85 -27.14 36.43
CA GLN A 39 17.97 -27.93 35.90
C GLN A 39 18.36 -27.52 34.46
N LEU A 40 17.38 -27.14 33.65
CA LEU A 40 17.63 -26.67 32.28
C LEU A 40 18.27 -25.29 32.27
N VAL A 41 17.87 -24.37 33.17
CA VAL A 41 18.54 -23.08 33.37
C VAL A 41 20.00 -23.27 33.80
N ASN A 42 20.26 -24.16 34.77
CA ASN A 42 21.63 -24.46 35.22
C ASN A 42 22.50 -25.09 34.11
N CYS A 43 21.93 -26.01 33.31
CA CYS A 43 22.64 -26.61 32.17
C CYS A 43 22.88 -25.63 31.01
N VAL A 44 22.03 -24.60 30.85
CA VAL A 44 22.22 -23.53 29.86
C VAL A 44 23.31 -22.55 30.31
N GLU A 45 23.38 -22.23 31.61
CA GLU A 45 24.44 -21.40 32.20
C GLU A 45 25.82 -22.07 32.13
N LEU A 46 25.90 -23.39 32.36
CA LEU A 46 27.15 -24.15 32.26
C LEU A 46 27.70 -24.27 30.83
N ASN A 47 26.83 -24.23 29.81
CA ASN A 47 27.22 -24.42 28.41
C ASN A 47 27.62 -23.13 27.66
N ASN A 48 27.65 -21.97 28.32
CA ASN A 48 28.20 -20.71 27.79
C ASN A 48 27.91 -20.44 26.30
N ILE A 49 26.63 -20.30 25.93
CA ILE A 49 26.27 -19.72 24.64
C ILE A 49 26.61 -18.21 24.69
N LYS A 50 27.86 -17.86 24.36
CA LYS A 50 28.26 -16.47 24.08
C LYS A 50 27.63 -16.06 22.76
N ILE A 51 26.66 -15.14 22.78
CA ILE A 51 26.30 -14.33 21.60
C ILE A 51 26.13 -12.88 22.08
N ASP A 52 26.84 -11.98 21.39
CA ASP A 52 26.82 -10.55 21.60
C ASP A 52 25.41 -9.94 21.42
N ASN A 53 25.15 -8.91 22.23
CA ASN A 53 23.97 -8.03 22.30
C ASN A 53 23.08 -8.25 23.54
N GLN A 54 23.11 -7.24 24.43
CA GLN A 54 22.55 -7.24 25.78
C GLN A 54 21.02 -7.23 25.88
N GLU A 55 20.26 -7.06 24.79
CA GLU A 55 18.79 -7.01 24.84
C GLU A 55 18.09 -8.38 24.72
N ASP A 56 18.80 -9.43 24.26
CA ASP A 56 18.20 -10.75 24.02
C ASP A 56 18.42 -11.78 25.15
N LYS A 57 19.23 -11.44 26.17
CA LYS A 57 19.64 -12.36 27.25
C LYS A 57 18.47 -12.89 28.09
N CYS A 58 17.37 -12.14 28.22
CA CYS A 58 16.23 -12.50 29.10
C CYS A 58 15.16 -13.37 28.39
N SER A 59 15.16 -13.42 27.05
CA SER A 59 14.11 -14.08 26.25
C SER A 59 14.51 -15.44 25.66
N ILE A 60 15.81 -15.80 25.76
CA ILE A 60 16.40 -17.00 25.17
C ILE A 60 16.33 -18.21 26.12
N ASN A 61 16.29 -17.99 27.44
CA ASN A 61 16.36 -19.05 28.45
C ASN A 61 15.01 -19.73 28.78
N LYS A 62 13.96 -19.44 28.01
CA LYS A 62 12.61 -19.98 28.26
C LYS A 62 12.08 -20.69 27.02
N LEU A 63 11.68 -21.95 27.20
CA LEU A 63 10.92 -22.70 26.19
C LEU A 63 9.63 -21.95 25.84
N LYS A 64 9.44 -21.64 24.56
CA LYS A 64 8.28 -20.88 24.08
C LYS A 64 7.19 -21.84 23.66
N GLN A 65 6.02 -21.69 24.27
CA GLN A 65 4.87 -22.57 24.02
C GLN A 65 4.14 -22.17 22.74
N ASP A 66 3.64 -23.17 22.02
CA ASP A 66 2.66 -22.96 20.96
C ASP A 66 1.34 -22.46 21.55
N ILE A 67 0.91 -21.25 21.16
CA ILE A 67 -0.33 -20.62 21.62
C ILE A 67 -1.22 -20.40 20.40
N ALA A 68 -2.47 -20.87 20.47
CA ALA A 68 -3.43 -20.85 19.36
C ALA A 68 -3.65 -19.43 18.79
N THR A 69 -3.61 -18.41 19.64
CA THR A 69 -3.89 -17.02 19.28
C THR A 69 -2.68 -16.23 18.77
N ARG A 70 -1.46 -16.79 18.79
CA ARG A 70 -0.23 -16.09 18.37
C ARG A 70 0.31 -16.66 17.06
N TRP A 71 0.41 -15.83 16.03
CA TRP A 71 0.70 -16.30 14.67
C TRP A 71 2.11 -16.92 14.51
N ASN A 72 3.07 -16.46 15.31
CA ASN A 72 4.47 -16.89 15.27
C ASN A 72 4.84 -17.96 16.31
N SER A 73 3.86 -18.53 17.01
CA SER A 73 4.09 -19.42 18.16
C SER A 73 4.82 -20.71 17.78
N ILE A 74 4.52 -21.29 16.61
CA ILE A 74 5.11 -22.54 16.13
C ILE A 74 6.59 -22.36 15.79
N PHE A 75 6.94 -21.30 15.06
CA PHE A 75 8.33 -20.99 14.74
C PHE A 75 9.15 -20.75 16.01
N LEU A 76 8.63 -19.93 16.94
CA LEU A 76 9.30 -19.64 18.21
C LEU A 76 9.46 -20.89 19.08
N MET A 77 8.48 -21.80 19.03
CA MET A 77 8.53 -23.10 19.70
C MET A 77 9.65 -23.96 19.12
N LEU A 78 9.65 -24.19 17.82
CA LEU A 78 10.65 -25.02 17.12
C LEU A 78 12.07 -24.46 17.32
N GLN A 79 12.25 -23.14 17.15
CA GLN A 79 13.54 -22.49 17.35
C GLN A 79 14.06 -22.63 18.79
N SER A 80 13.17 -22.54 19.78
CA SER A 80 13.55 -22.74 21.20
C SER A 80 13.91 -24.19 21.51
N VAL A 81 13.16 -25.15 20.97
CA VAL A 81 13.42 -26.59 21.15
C VAL A 81 14.72 -26.99 20.45
N PHE A 82 14.98 -26.48 19.25
CA PHE A 82 16.21 -26.76 18.51
C PHE A 82 17.44 -26.21 19.23
N LYS A 83 17.41 -24.94 19.67
CA LYS A 83 18.52 -24.31 20.43
C LYS A 83 18.81 -25.02 21.75
N LEU A 84 17.77 -25.47 22.44
CA LEU A 84 17.89 -26.16 23.73
C LEU A 84 18.03 -27.68 23.58
N SER A 85 18.02 -28.24 22.36
CA SER A 85 18.02 -29.69 22.13
C SER A 85 19.22 -30.39 22.74
N LYS A 86 20.40 -29.76 22.76
CA LYS A 86 21.62 -30.28 23.41
C LYS A 86 21.45 -30.31 24.93
N SER A 87 21.03 -29.20 25.54
CA SER A 87 20.80 -29.11 26.99
C SER A 87 19.62 -29.97 27.47
N ILE A 88 18.60 -30.17 26.64
CA ILE A 88 17.46 -31.06 26.90
C ILE A 88 17.93 -32.52 26.93
N LYS A 89 18.80 -32.93 26.00
CA LYS A 89 19.41 -34.27 26.02
C LYS A 89 20.18 -34.48 27.33
N ASP A 90 21.00 -33.52 27.76
CA ASP A 90 21.79 -33.62 28.99
C ASP A 90 20.93 -33.72 30.27
N VAL A 91 19.79 -33.02 30.31
CA VAL A 91 18.86 -33.04 31.46
C VAL A 91 18.03 -34.33 31.51
N ILE A 92 17.62 -34.86 30.36
CA ILE A 92 16.83 -36.10 30.28
C ILE A 92 17.68 -37.35 30.54
N ILE A 93 18.99 -37.32 30.26
CA ILE A 93 19.91 -38.43 30.54
C ILE A 93 20.10 -38.67 32.05
N LYS A 94 19.82 -37.68 32.91
CA LYS A 94 19.93 -37.83 34.38
C LYS A 94 19.00 -38.93 34.91
N PRO A 95 19.46 -39.75 35.88
CA PRO A 95 18.76 -40.96 36.32
C PRO A 95 17.37 -40.72 36.94
N GLU A 96 17.08 -39.50 37.39
CA GLU A 96 15.80 -39.10 37.99
C GLU A 96 14.62 -39.03 36.98
N ASN A 97 14.87 -39.00 35.66
CA ASN A 97 13.84 -38.71 34.64
C ASN A 97 13.68 -39.79 33.54
N LYS A 98 14.10 -41.04 33.82
CA LYS A 98 14.15 -42.15 32.84
C LYS A 98 12.83 -42.44 32.11
N GLU A 99 11.68 -42.11 32.70
CA GLU A 99 10.34 -42.33 32.12
C GLU A 99 10.07 -41.44 30.89
N ASN A 100 10.81 -40.34 30.69
CA ASN A 100 10.59 -39.39 29.59
C ASN A 100 11.52 -39.61 28.38
N LYS A 101 12.26 -40.73 28.32
CA LYS A 101 13.21 -41.03 27.23
C LYS A 101 12.55 -41.09 25.84
N ASP A 102 11.27 -41.45 25.76
CA ASP A 102 10.52 -41.56 24.49
C ASP A 102 10.24 -40.21 23.82
N LEU A 103 10.42 -39.10 24.56
CA LEU A 103 10.27 -37.73 24.06
C LEU A 103 11.59 -37.15 23.52
N LEU A 104 12.70 -37.91 23.57
CA LEU A 104 13.96 -37.49 23.01
C LEU A 104 13.84 -37.40 21.48
N LEU A 105 14.11 -36.21 20.95
CA LEU A 105 14.13 -35.98 19.50
C LEU A 105 15.27 -36.78 18.87
N LYS A 106 14.92 -37.65 17.92
CA LYS A 106 15.88 -38.42 17.12
C LYS A 106 16.63 -37.50 16.14
N SER A 107 17.79 -37.93 15.65
CA SER A 107 18.62 -37.13 14.73
C SER A 107 17.86 -36.69 13.47
N TRP A 108 17.10 -37.60 12.86
CA TRP A 108 16.24 -37.28 11.72
C TRP A 108 15.09 -36.33 12.08
N GLU A 109 14.54 -36.36 13.30
CA GLU A 109 13.50 -35.41 13.71
C GLU A 109 14.08 -34.00 13.90
N LEU A 110 15.34 -33.88 14.31
CA LEU A 110 16.04 -32.59 14.43
C LEU A 110 16.37 -31.99 13.06
N GLU A 111 16.75 -32.80 12.07
CA GLU A 111 16.96 -32.36 10.69
C GLU A 111 15.68 -31.77 10.08
N ILE A 112 14.53 -32.44 10.30
CA ILE A 112 13.22 -31.93 9.86
C ILE A 112 12.87 -30.61 10.56
N ILE A 113 13.20 -30.49 11.85
CA ILE A 113 12.98 -29.24 12.59
C ILE A 113 13.85 -28.11 12.04
N CYS A 114 15.11 -28.38 11.64
CA CYS A 114 15.95 -27.39 10.97
C CYS A 114 15.30 -26.89 9.68
N GLU A 115 14.92 -27.79 8.78
CA GLU A 115 14.30 -27.41 7.50
C GLU A 115 13.02 -26.60 7.68
N LEU A 116 12.21 -26.93 8.70
CA LEU A 116 11.01 -26.17 9.04
C LEU A 116 11.33 -24.79 9.65
N ILE A 117 12.40 -24.67 10.42
CA ILE A 117 12.87 -23.37 10.93
C ILE A 117 13.32 -22.49 9.76
N ASP A 118 14.11 -23.03 8.84
CA ASP A 118 14.62 -22.31 7.67
C ASP A 118 13.47 -21.86 6.75
N LEU A 119 12.44 -22.71 6.57
CA LEU A 119 11.24 -22.36 5.82
C LEU A 119 10.42 -21.24 6.47
N LEU A 120 10.29 -21.26 7.81
CA LEU A 120 9.43 -20.34 8.56
C LEU A 120 10.12 -19.03 8.98
N GLU A 121 11.46 -18.99 9.00
CA GLU A 121 12.24 -17.82 9.42
C GLU A 121 11.93 -16.55 8.60
N PRO A 122 11.87 -16.58 7.25
CA PRO A 122 11.54 -15.40 6.45
C PRO A 122 10.15 -14.82 6.77
N ILE A 123 9.18 -15.68 7.07
CA ILE A 123 7.81 -15.30 7.44
C ILE A 123 7.80 -14.68 8.82
N HIS A 124 8.56 -15.22 9.76
CA HIS A 124 8.72 -14.63 11.08
C HIS A 124 9.33 -13.23 11.00
N ALA A 125 10.39 -13.07 10.20
CA ALA A 125 11.01 -11.77 9.97
C ALA A 125 10.02 -10.77 9.34
N PHE A 126 9.26 -11.20 8.33
CA PHE A 126 8.25 -10.36 7.67
C PHE A 126 7.12 -9.95 8.61
N THR A 127 6.54 -10.89 9.36
CA THR A 127 5.47 -10.60 10.33
C THR A 127 5.96 -9.69 11.45
N LYS A 128 7.22 -9.79 11.88
CA LYS A 128 7.84 -8.86 12.84
C LYS A 128 7.96 -7.44 12.28
N ILE A 129 8.25 -7.29 10.98
CA ILE A 129 8.27 -5.98 10.31
C ILE A 129 6.85 -5.40 10.23
N LEU A 130 5.86 -6.21 9.86
CA LEU A 130 4.45 -5.80 9.79
C LEU A 130 3.88 -5.38 11.16
N SER A 131 4.29 -6.05 12.23
CA SER A 131 3.78 -5.82 13.60
C SER A 131 4.37 -4.59 14.29
N ARG A 132 5.23 -3.81 13.62
CA ARG A 132 5.83 -2.59 14.19
C ARG A 132 4.83 -1.44 14.11
N SER A 133 4.67 -0.71 15.22
CA SER A 133 3.77 0.45 15.33
C SER A 133 4.42 1.81 15.05
N LYS A 134 5.76 1.92 15.16
CA LYS A 134 6.48 3.20 15.06
C LYS A 134 6.68 3.74 13.63
N TYR A 135 6.52 2.92 12.60
CA TYR A 135 6.76 3.30 11.20
C TYR A 135 5.68 2.72 10.28
N THR A 136 5.44 3.40 9.16
CA THR A 136 4.48 2.96 8.15
C THR A 136 4.92 1.64 7.52
N SER A 137 4.20 0.56 7.84
CA SER A 137 4.49 -0.79 7.34
C SER A 137 3.92 -1.05 5.94
N CYS A 138 2.88 -0.30 5.53
CA CYS A 138 2.17 -0.47 4.27
C CYS A 138 3.07 -0.46 3.00
N PRO A 139 4.04 0.46 2.83
CA PRO A 139 4.91 0.49 1.65
C PRO A 139 5.88 -0.69 1.55
N ILE A 140 6.10 -1.42 2.64
CA ILE A 140 7.06 -2.52 2.73
C ILE A 140 6.41 -3.85 2.35
N ILE A 141 5.07 -3.94 2.43
CA ILE A 141 4.31 -5.16 2.19
C ILE A 141 4.54 -5.69 0.77
N LEU A 142 4.40 -4.84 -0.24
CA LEU A 142 4.51 -5.26 -1.63
C LEU A 142 5.94 -5.70 -2.00
N PRO A 143 7.02 -4.93 -1.69
CA PRO A 143 8.39 -5.42 -1.89
C PRO A 143 8.68 -6.74 -1.15
N ALA A 144 8.14 -6.89 0.06
CA ALA A 144 8.36 -8.09 0.86
C ALA A 144 7.64 -9.31 0.29
N ILE A 145 6.42 -9.17 -0.25
CA ILE A 145 5.72 -10.25 -0.95
C ILE A 145 6.56 -10.75 -2.12
N TYR A 146 7.00 -9.85 -3.01
CA TYR A 146 7.84 -10.24 -4.16
C TYR A 146 9.15 -10.92 -3.73
N LYS A 147 9.79 -10.42 -2.67
CA LYS A 147 11.02 -11.02 -2.13
C LYS A 147 10.77 -12.41 -1.55
N LEU A 148 9.67 -12.61 -0.83
CA LEU A 148 9.29 -13.90 -0.26
C LEU A 148 8.91 -14.90 -1.35
N THR A 149 8.13 -14.49 -2.37
CA THR A 149 7.80 -15.35 -3.51
C THR A 149 9.06 -15.81 -4.24
N TYR A 150 10.02 -14.90 -4.46
CA TYR A 150 11.32 -15.27 -5.05
C TYR A 150 12.12 -16.24 -4.17
N TYR A 151 12.13 -16.01 -2.85
CA TYR A 151 12.82 -16.90 -1.90
C TYR A 151 12.22 -18.31 -1.93
N PHE A 152 10.89 -18.43 -1.83
CA PHE A 152 10.21 -19.73 -1.84
C PHE A 152 10.28 -20.43 -3.20
N ALA A 153 10.30 -19.71 -4.31
CA ALA A 153 10.54 -20.30 -5.62
C ALA A 153 11.90 -21.01 -5.69
N ASN A 154 12.94 -20.41 -5.10
CA ASN A 154 14.31 -20.93 -5.12
C ASN A 154 14.69 -21.82 -3.92
N PHE A 155 13.77 -22.03 -2.97
CA PHE A 155 14.02 -22.87 -1.80
C PHE A 155 14.17 -24.33 -2.22
N LYS A 156 15.38 -24.88 -2.05
CA LYS A 156 15.73 -26.29 -2.26
C LYS A 156 15.75 -27.01 -0.91
N SER A 157 15.05 -28.13 -0.82
CA SER A 157 15.12 -29.02 0.35
C SER A 157 16.39 -29.86 0.26
N GLU A 158 17.05 -30.11 1.39
CA GLU A 158 18.20 -31.02 1.48
C GLU A 158 17.76 -32.47 1.81
N SER A 159 16.57 -32.66 2.39
CA SER A 159 16.07 -33.99 2.74
C SER A 159 15.46 -34.78 1.57
N ASN A 160 15.84 -36.06 1.47
CA ASN A 160 15.27 -37.06 0.55
C ASN A 160 13.85 -37.55 0.96
N ASN A 161 13.22 -36.91 1.96
CA ASN A 161 11.92 -37.33 2.48
C ASN A 161 10.79 -36.78 1.61
N SER A 162 10.12 -37.67 0.86
CA SER A 162 8.99 -37.34 -0.01
C SER A 162 7.86 -36.57 0.71
N THR A 163 7.68 -36.84 2.00
CA THR A 163 6.67 -36.21 2.85
C THR A 163 6.89 -34.72 3.06
N ILE A 164 8.15 -34.30 3.20
CA ILE A 164 8.53 -32.90 3.47
C ILE A 164 8.49 -32.11 2.18
N MET A 165 8.92 -32.72 1.07
CA MET A 165 8.80 -32.13 -0.26
C MET A 165 7.34 -31.81 -0.60
N ASN A 166 6.41 -32.74 -0.33
CA ASN A 166 4.98 -32.51 -0.54
C ASN A 166 4.43 -31.39 0.38
N LEU A 167 4.90 -31.29 1.62
CA LEU A 167 4.50 -30.22 2.54
C LEU A 167 5.03 -28.86 2.06
N ILE A 168 6.27 -28.80 1.59
CA ILE A 168 6.88 -27.59 1.02
C ILE A 168 6.12 -27.16 -0.24
N ILE A 169 5.72 -28.09 -1.12
CA ILE A 169 4.92 -27.79 -2.30
C ILE A 169 3.56 -27.21 -1.89
N LYS A 170 2.82 -27.89 -1.01
CA LYS A 170 1.54 -27.39 -0.47
C LYS A 170 1.69 -26.01 0.19
N PHE A 171 2.81 -25.79 0.90
CA PHE A 171 3.12 -24.50 1.50
C PHE A 171 3.31 -23.41 0.44
N LYS A 172 4.08 -23.68 -0.62
CA LYS A 172 4.32 -22.74 -1.72
C LYS A 172 3.01 -22.37 -2.42
N ASP A 173 2.16 -23.35 -2.69
CA ASP A 173 0.87 -23.12 -3.37
C ASP A 173 -0.06 -22.24 -2.52
N ASN A 174 -0.18 -22.55 -1.21
CA ASN A 174 -1.00 -21.74 -0.30
C ASN A 174 -0.46 -20.32 -0.12
N PHE A 175 0.88 -20.18 -0.06
CA PHE A 175 1.53 -18.87 0.03
C PHE A 175 1.25 -18.02 -1.21
N ASN A 176 1.37 -18.61 -2.41
CA ASN A 176 1.11 -17.91 -3.67
C ASN A 176 -0.35 -17.46 -3.78
N GLN A 177 -1.31 -18.34 -3.46
CA GLN A 177 -2.73 -18.00 -3.46
C GLN A 177 -3.03 -16.81 -2.53
N ARG A 178 -2.48 -16.81 -1.32
CA ARG A 178 -2.63 -15.69 -0.37
C ARG A 178 -1.97 -14.41 -0.87
N CYS A 179 -0.81 -14.51 -1.54
CA CYS A 179 -0.11 -13.35 -2.11
C CYS A 179 -0.94 -12.68 -3.22
N GLU A 180 -1.65 -13.44 -4.04
CA GLU A 180 -2.56 -12.88 -5.05
C GLU A 180 -3.66 -12.03 -4.42
N ASP A 181 -4.21 -12.44 -3.28
CA ASP A 181 -5.22 -11.65 -2.57
C ASP A 181 -4.66 -10.33 -2.04
N PHE A 182 -3.40 -10.31 -1.57
CA PHE A 182 -2.74 -9.06 -1.18
C PHE A 182 -2.49 -8.13 -2.37
N LEU A 183 -2.22 -8.68 -3.56
CA LEU A 183 -2.05 -7.90 -4.80
C LEU A 183 -3.35 -7.28 -5.31
N LYS A 184 -4.52 -7.81 -4.91
CA LYS A 184 -5.84 -7.22 -5.21
C LYS A 184 -6.12 -5.96 -4.39
N ILE A 185 -5.39 -5.71 -3.31
CA ILE A 185 -5.60 -4.53 -2.46
C ILE A 185 -5.18 -3.27 -3.22
N GLU A 186 -6.18 -2.49 -3.65
CA GLU A 186 -6.01 -1.30 -4.49
C GLU A 186 -5.03 -0.27 -3.91
N LYS A 187 -5.02 -0.11 -2.58
CA LYS A 187 -4.21 0.89 -1.86
C LYS A 187 -2.73 0.50 -1.69
N LEU A 188 -2.36 -0.75 -1.94
CA LEU A 188 -1.02 -1.26 -1.65
C LEU A 188 0.04 -0.77 -2.65
N CYS A 189 -0.30 -0.80 -3.94
CA CYS A 189 0.56 -0.29 -5.01
C CYS A 189 0.84 1.22 -4.87
N PRO A 190 -0.16 2.09 -4.69
CA PRO A 190 0.04 3.51 -4.40
C PRO A 190 0.87 3.77 -3.14
N ALA A 191 0.62 3.06 -2.04
CA ALA A 191 1.38 3.24 -0.80
C ALA A 191 2.89 2.93 -0.99
N THR A 192 3.17 1.89 -1.77
CA THR A 192 4.55 1.52 -2.15
C THR A 192 5.17 2.53 -3.10
N TYR A 193 4.39 3.04 -4.06
CA TYR A 193 4.84 4.05 -5.02
C TYR A 193 5.20 5.38 -4.35
N LEU A 194 4.44 5.79 -3.33
CA LEU A 194 4.69 7.02 -2.57
C LEU A 194 5.95 6.94 -1.70
N ALA A 195 6.47 5.75 -1.41
CA ALA A 195 7.72 5.61 -0.68
C ALA A 195 8.92 5.84 -1.61
N PRO A 196 9.79 6.84 -1.35
CA PRO A 196 10.91 7.16 -2.24
C PRO A 196 11.86 5.99 -2.52
N ARG A 197 11.97 5.05 -1.57
CA ARG A 197 12.80 3.86 -1.70
C ARG A 197 12.25 2.82 -2.69
N PHE A 198 10.94 2.79 -2.90
CA PHE A 198 10.25 1.75 -3.67
C PHE A 198 9.48 2.29 -4.89
N CYS A 199 9.50 3.61 -5.12
CA CYS A 199 8.77 4.30 -6.19
C CYS A 199 9.07 3.81 -7.62
N SER A 200 10.25 3.21 -7.84
CA SER A 200 10.68 2.70 -9.14
C SER A 200 10.39 1.20 -9.35
N PHE A 201 9.79 0.52 -8.38
CA PHE A 201 9.42 -0.90 -8.44
C PHE A 201 10.54 -1.82 -8.97
N LYS A 202 11.81 -1.52 -8.65
CA LYS A 202 12.98 -2.27 -9.14
C LYS A 202 13.00 -3.74 -8.72
N PHE A 203 12.23 -4.10 -7.70
CA PHE A 203 12.10 -5.47 -7.19
C PHE A 203 11.17 -6.37 -8.04
N ILE A 204 10.44 -5.81 -9.02
CA ILE A 204 9.58 -6.57 -9.93
C ILE A 204 10.38 -6.90 -11.20
N SER A 205 10.67 -8.18 -11.41
CA SER A 205 11.43 -8.65 -12.59
C SER A 205 10.63 -8.55 -13.90
N ASN A 206 9.31 -8.72 -13.84
CA ASN A 206 8.46 -8.69 -15.03
C ASN A 206 8.14 -7.23 -15.45
N LYS A 207 8.60 -6.84 -16.64
CA LYS A 207 8.42 -5.49 -17.20
C LYS A 207 6.93 -5.10 -17.33
N THR A 208 6.05 -6.01 -17.76
CA THR A 208 4.62 -5.70 -17.97
C THR A 208 3.88 -5.48 -16.64
N ALA A 209 4.14 -6.33 -15.65
CA ALA A 209 3.59 -6.19 -14.31
C ALA A 209 4.05 -4.89 -13.64
N LYS A 210 5.31 -4.49 -13.85
CA LYS A 210 5.87 -3.24 -13.34
C LYS A 210 5.14 -2.02 -13.93
N ILE A 211 4.97 -1.97 -15.25
CA ILE A 211 4.25 -0.87 -15.92
C ILE A 211 2.80 -0.80 -15.44
N SER A 212 2.13 -1.94 -15.30
CA SER A 212 0.76 -2.01 -14.77
C SER A 212 0.63 -1.44 -13.36
N CYS A 213 1.56 -1.78 -12.46
CA CYS A 213 1.58 -1.26 -11.09
C CYS A 213 1.84 0.25 -11.05
N ILE A 214 2.75 0.75 -11.88
CA ILE A 214 3.04 2.18 -11.99
C ILE A 214 1.82 2.94 -12.52
N LYS A 215 1.16 2.45 -13.57
CA LYS A 215 -0.06 3.06 -14.12
C LYS A 215 -1.18 3.16 -13.07
N LYS A 216 -1.46 2.05 -12.36
CA LYS A 216 -2.46 2.01 -11.27
C LYS A 216 -2.13 2.96 -10.11
N ALA A 217 -0.85 3.01 -9.71
CA ALA A 217 -0.42 3.90 -8.64
C ALA A 217 -0.52 5.38 -9.06
N HIS A 218 -0.11 5.69 -10.30
CA HIS A 218 -0.17 7.04 -10.83
C HIS A 218 -1.61 7.54 -10.96
N SER A 219 -2.53 6.72 -11.50
CA SER A 219 -3.94 7.11 -11.64
C SER A 219 -4.59 7.43 -10.30
N LEU A 220 -4.37 6.60 -9.27
CA LEU A 220 -4.96 6.84 -7.96
C LEU A 220 -4.34 8.04 -7.24
N VAL A 221 -3.01 8.26 -7.36
CA VAL A 221 -2.36 9.44 -6.77
C VAL A 221 -2.85 10.73 -7.44
N VAL A 222 -3.07 10.72 -8.76
CA VAL A 222 -3.67 11.85 -9.48
C VAL A 222 -5.10 12.09 -8.98
N GLN A 223 -5.93 11.05 -8.88
CA GLN A 223 -7.29 11.17 -8.37
C GLN A 223 -7.35 11.73 -6.94
N LEU A 224 -6.56 11.18 -6.02
CA LEU A 224 -6.49 11.65 -4.63
C LEU A 224 -6.01 13.10 -4.54
N SER A 225 -5.06 13.48 -5.41
CA SER A 225 -4.59 14.86 -5.45
C SER A 225 -5.65 15.83 -5.96
N HIS A 226 -6.47 15.41 -6.93
CA HIS A 226 -7.60 16.19 -7.42
C HIS A 226 -8.70 16.33 -6.34
N GLU A 227 -9.03 15.25 -5.64
CA GLU A 227 -10.00 15.28 -4.53
C GLU A 227 -9.57 16.21 -3.39
N LEU A 228 -8.30 16.15 -2.96
CA LEU A 228 -7.75 17.08 -1.96
C LEU A 228 -7.91 18.54 -2.40
N GLN A 229 -7.73 18.81 -3.68
CA GLN A 229 -7.81 20.14 -4.25
C GLN A 229 -9.25 20.65 -4.34
N LEU A 230 -10.21 19.80 -4.73
CA LEU A 230 -11.63 20.11 -4.67
C LEU A 230 -12.09 20.42 -3.24
N THR A 231 -11.58 19.66 -2.26
CA THR A 231 -11.92 19.86 -0.84
C THR A 231 -11.39 21.19 -0.29
N GLN A 232 -10.19 21.61 -0.71
CA GLN A 232 -9.67 22.94 -0.36
C GLN A 232 -10.49 24.07 -1.00
N THR A 233 -10.96 23.85 -2.23
CA THR A 233 -11.78 24.81 -2.98
C THR A 233 -13.16 24.97 -2.35
N SER A 234 -13.81 23.86 -1.93
CA SER A 234 -15.13 23.87 -1.29
C SER A 234 -15.14 24.54 0.08
N LEU A 235 -14.07 24.37 0.87
CA LEU A 235 -13.90 25.07 2.14
C LEU A 235 -13.76 26.60 1.97
N GLN A 236 -13.20 27.07 0.86
CA GLN A 236 -13.11 28.50 0.56
C GLN A 236 -14.43 29.08 0.03
N LEU A 237 -15.18 28.31 -0.76
CA LEU A 237 -16.50 28.71 -1.28
C LEU A 237 -17.56 28.84 -0.17
N SER A 238 -17.56 27.95 0.82
CA SER A 238 -18.51 28.02 1.94
C SER A 238 -18.36 29.29 2.79
N SER A 239 -17.13 29.79 2.94
CA SER A 239 -16.84 31.07 3.60
C SER A 239 -17.46 32.25 2.84
N GLN A 240 -17.33 32.26 1.50
CA GLN A 240 -17.90 33.30 0.64
C GLN A 240 -19.44 33.30 0.67
N GLU A 241 -20.08 32.13 0.62
CA GLU A 241 -21.54 32.02 0.71
C GLU A 241 -22.07 32.55 2.05
N SER A 242 -21.36 32.28 3.15
CA SER A 242 -21.74 32.75 4.48
C SER A 242 -21.72 34.29 4.60
N ASP A 243 -20.69 34.95 4.05
CA ASP A 243 -20.55 36.40 4.06
C ASP A 243 -21.64 37.08 3.19
N ILE A 244 -21.92 36.51 2.01
CA ILE A 244 -22.99 37.02 1.11
C ILE A 244 -24.36 36.88 1.77
N LYS A 245 -24.61 35.76 2.46
CA LYS A 245 -25.89 35.53 3.17
C LYS A 245 -26.11 36.57 4.27
N LYS A 246 -25.09 36.87 5.09
CA LYS A 246 -25.17 37.91 6.14
C LYS A 246 -25.48 39.30 5.58
N VAL A 247 -24.86 39.68 4.47
CA VAL A 247 -25.15 40.96 3.80
C VAL A 247 -26.60 41.01 3.32
N LYS A 248 -27.10 39.93 2.71
CA LYS A 248 -28.49 39.84 2.23
C LYS A 248 -29.51 39.91 3.37
N GLU A 249 -29.25 39.24 4.48
CA GLU A 249 -30.12 39.28 5.67
C GLU A 249 -30.15 40.67 6.29
N THR A 250 -28.98 41.30 6.46
CA THR A 250 -28.89 42.66 7.00
C THR A 250 -29.56 43.69 6.08
N LYS A 251 -29.45 43.52 4.76
CA LYS A 251 -30.18 44.37 3.80
C LYS A 251 -31.70 44.32 4.01
N LYS A 252 -32.27 43.13 4.23
CA LYS A 252 -33.72 43.00 4.50
C LYS A 252 -34.13 43.75 5.75
N VAL A 253 -33.31 43.68 6.81
CA VAL A 253 -33.55 44.42 8.05
C VAL A 253 -33.43 45.93 7.81
N PHE A 254 -32.41 46.37 7.07
CA PHE A 254 -32.23 47.77 6.68
C PHE A 254 -33.44 48.33 5.91
N ASP A 255 -33.89 47.63 4.87
CA ASP A 255 -35.04 48.05 4.05
C ASP A 255 -36.31 48.16 4.91
N LYS A 256 -36.52 47.22 5.83
CA LYS A 256 -37.65 47.23 6.78
C LYS A 256 -37.58 48.43 7.73
N VAL A 257 -36.44 48.63 8.39
CA VAL A 257 -36.26 49.73 9.37
C VAL A 257 -36.31 51.10 8.68
N SER A 258 -35.83 51.19 7.43
CA SER A 258 -35.96 52.41 6.61
C SER A 258 -37.44 52.78 6.41
N TYR A 259 -38.27 51.81 6.04
CA TYR A 259 -39.71 52.03 5.88
C TYR A 259 -40.40 52.43 7.20
N GLU A 260 -40.02 51.82 8.32
CA GLU A 260 -40.56 52.13 9.64
C GLU A 260 -40.22 53.57 10.08
N VAL A 261 -38.99 54.04 9.84
CA VAL A 261 -38.59 55.44 10.10
C VAL A 261 -39.38 56.41 9.23
N ASP A 262 -39.51 56.15 7.93
CA ASP A 262 -40.27 57.04 7.04
C ASP A 262 -41.74 57.10 7.47
N SER A 263 -42.33 55.97 7.85
CA SER A 263 -43.69 55.91 8.39
C SER A 263 -43.85 56.64 9.73
N ALA A 264 -42.84 56.56 10.61
CA ALA A 264 -42.84 57.30 11.88
C ALA A 264 -42.70 58.83 11.65
N ARG A 265 -41.88 59.25 10.68
CA ARG A 265 -41.73 60.66 10.28
C ARG A 265 -43.03 61.23 9.73
N ILE A 266 -43.71 60.49 8.85
CA ILE A 266 -45.00 60.90 8.30
C ILE A 266 -46.03 61.08 9.42
N ARG A 267 -46.15 60.10 10.32
CA ARG A 267 -47.06 60.19 11.47
C ARG A 267 -46.75 61.39 12.37
N ASN A 268 -45.49 61.64 12.66
CA ASN A 268 -45.08 62.80 13.45
C ASN A 268 -45.39 64.13 12.74
N SER A 269 -45.23 64.20 11.42
CA SER A 269 -45.52 65.41 10.62
C SER A 269 -47.02 65.72 10.49
N GLN A 270 -47.87 64.71 10.62
CA GLN A 270 -49.33 64.82 10.49
C GLN A 270 -50.03 65.15 11.81
N LEU A 271 -49.28 65.30 12.91
CA LEU A 271 -49.85 65.67 14.20
C LEU A 271 -50.52 67.05 14.14
N LEU A 272 -51.79 67.10 14.54
CA LEU A 272 -52.53 68.36 14.67
C LEU A 272 -51.98 69.17 15.85
N LYS A 273 -51.96 70.50 15.72
CA LYS A 273 -51.56 71.42 16.81
C LYS A 273 -52.44 71.33 18.06
N THR A 274 -53.61 70.70 17.94
CA THR A 274 -54.61 70.49 19.00
C THR A 274 -54.56 69.08 19.62
N CYS A 275 -53.59 68.26 19.24
CA CYS A 275 -53.42 66.90 19.76
C CYS A 275 -53.15 66.90 21.27
N LYS A 276 -53.51 65.79 21.96
CA LYS A 276 -53.16 65.61 23.37
C LYS A 276 -51.63 65.57 23.50
N PRO A 277 -51.06 66.16 24.57
CA PRO A 277 -49.62 66.18 24.77
C PRO A 277 -49.02 64.77 24.87
N SER A 278 -49.75 63.81 25.46
CA SER A 278 -49.35 62.39 25.55
C SER A 278 -49.12 61.74 24.17
N ASP A 279 -50.00 62.03 23.22
CA ASP A 279 -50.01 61.38 21.91
C ASP A 279 -48.90 61.96 21.01
N GLY A 280 -48.58 63.25 21.23
CA GLY A 280 -47.40 63.90 20.62
C GLY A 280 -46.09 63.36 21.17
N GLU A 281 -45.98 63.18 22.48
CA GLU A 281 -44.80 62.56 23.11
C GLU A 281 -44.58 61.12 22.64
N GLU A 282 -45.64 60.33 22.51
CA GLU A 282 -45.55 58.95 22.00
C GLU A 282 -45.03 58.89 20.55
N ALA A 283 -45.56 59.73 19.66
CA ALA A 283 -45.13 59.80 18.27
C ALA A 283 -43.65 60.22 18.13
N ILE A 284 -43.20 61.17 18.97
CA ILE A 284 -41.80 61.61 19.02
C ILE A 284 -40.90 60.49 19.55
N ASN A 285 -41.32 59.80 20.62
CA ASN A 285 -40.54 58.69 21.19
C ASN A 285 -40.37 57.54 20.19
N ILE A 286 -41.42 57.17 19.45
CA ILE A 286 -41.36 56.18 18.38
C ILE A 286 -40.43 56.64 17.26
N LEU A 287 -40.47 57.92 16.88
CA LEU A 287 -39.58 58.47 15.86
C LEU A 287 -38.11 58.42 16.30
N ILE A 288 -37.80 58.80 17.55
CA ILE A 288 -36.44 58.77 18.09
C ILE A 288 -35.93 57.32 18.12
N ALA A 289 -36.75 56.38 18.60
CA ALA A 289 -36.38 54.97 18.70
C ALA A 289 -36.13 54.35 17.32
N THR A 290 -37.04 54.55 16.37
CA THR A 290 -36.89 54.05 14.99
C THR A 290 -35.70 54.70 14.28
N GLN A 291 -35.47 56.00 14.47
CA GLN A 291 -34.32 56.72 13.90
C GLN A 291 -32.98 56.18 14.45
N SER A 292 -32.90 55.90 15.75
CA SER A 292 -31.73 55.28 16.37
C SER A 292 -31.49 53.87 15.80
N CYS A 293 -32.53 53.04 15.71
CA CYS A 293 -32.46 51.72 15.11
C CYS A 293 -31.98 51.75 13.66
N PHE A 294 -32.47 52.71 12.87
CA PHE A 294 -32.04 52.93 11.49
C PHE A 294 -30.55 53.28 11.41
N ASN A 295 -30.07 54.19 12.25
CA ASN A 295 -28.67 54.60 12.24
C ASN A 295 -27.72 53.41 12.53
N HIS A 296 -28.05 52.58 13.53
CA HIS A 296 -27.27 51.37 13.83
C HIS A 296 -27.31 50.36 12.67
N THR A 297 -28.50 50.08 12.15
CA THR A 297 -28.68 49.13 11.04
C THR A 297 -27.99 49.61 9.75
N ALA A 298 -28.01 50.91 9.47
CA ALA A 298 -27.34 51.53 8.33
C ALA A 298 -25.81 51.38 8.44
N LEU A 299 -25.25 51.59 9.64
CA LEU A 299 -23.83 51.39 9.90
C LEU A 299 -23.42 49.93 9.71
N ASP A 300 -24.18 49.00 10.28
CA ASP A 300 -23.92 47.56 10.16
C ASP A 300 -24.00 47.09 8.70
N TYR A 301 -25.04 47.50 7.97
CA TYR A 301 -25.17 47.17 6.55
C TYR A 301 -24.00 47.74 5.73
N THR A 302 -23.65 49.02 5.94
CA THR A 302 -22.53 49.66 5.24
C THR A 302 -21.20 48.99 5.56
N PHE A 303 -20.98 48.62 6.82
CA PHE A 303 -19.79 47.89 7.25
C PHE A 303 -19.67 46.53 6.55
N LEU A 304 -20.75 45.74 6.54
CA LEU A 304 -20.76 44.43 5.89
C LEU A 304 -20.54 44.54 4.37
N VAL A 305 -21.13 45.54 3.71
CA VAL A 305 -20.90 45.80 2.28
C VAL A 305 -19.43 46.16 2.01
N LYS A 306 -18.85 47.07 2.81
CA LYS A 306 -17.42 47.45 2.67
C LYS A 306 -16.48 46.27 2.95
N SER A 307 -16.78 45.47 3.96
CA SER A 307 -16.02 44.26 4.30
C SER A 307 -16.08 43.21 3.19
N LEU A 308 -17.26 43.00 2.58
CA LEU A 308 -17.40 42.10 1.43
C LEU A 308 -16.61 42.63 0.21
N GLN A 309 -16.67 43.94 -0.03
CA GLN A 309 -15.95 44.58 -1.12
C GLN A 309 -14.43 44.48 -0.95
N SER A 310 -13.90 44.65 0.27
CA SER A 310 -12.46 44.49 0.53
C SER A 310 -12.01 43.04 0.34
N LYS A 311 -12.87 42.06 0.68
CA LYS A 311 -12.61 40.63 0.48
C LYS A 311 -12.77 40.17 -0.98
N ARG A 312 -13.48 40.91 -1.84
CA ARG A 312 -13.73 40.53 -3.24
C ARG A 312 -12.46 40.16 -4.00
N ARG A 313 -11.41 40.99 -3.89
CA ARG A 313 -10.13 40.76 -4.58
C ARG A 313 -9.45 39.50 -4.04
N PHE A 314 -9.48 39.29 -2.73
CA PHE A 314 -8.95 38.09 -2.10
C PHE A 314 -9.66 36.83 -2.59
N TYR A 315 -11.00 36.81 -2.63
CA TYR A 315 -11.75 35.64 -3.09
C TYR A 315 -11.40 35.27 -4.53
N ILE A 316 -11.39 36.24 -5.45
CA ILE A 316 -11.04 35.99 -6.86
C ILE A 316 -9.61 35.49 -6.99
N LEU A 317 -8.64 36.15 -6.34
CA LEU A 317 -7.23 35.77 -6.42
C LEU A 317 -6.95 34.41 -5.76
N SER A 318 -7.65 34.08 -4.67
CA SER A 318 -7.53 32.78 -4.01
C SER A 318 -7.97 31.65 -4.95
N GLN A 319 -9.10 31.81 -5.65
CA GLN A 319 -9.59 30.81 -6.61
C GLN A 319 -8.61 30.65 -7.78
N VAL A 320 -8.10 31.76 -8.32
CA VAL A 320 -7.08 31.74 -9.38
C VAL A 320 -5.80 31.06 -8.90
N ALA A 321 -5.36 31.31 -7.67
CA ALA A 321 -4.16 30.68 -7.11
C ALA A 321 -4.33 29.16 -6.94
N VAL A 322 -5.50 28.69 -6.47
CA VAL A 322 -5.80 27.25 -6.37
C VAL A 322 -5.78 26.61 -7.75
N PHE A 323 -6.42 27.25 -8.74
CA PHE A 323 -6.41 26.77 -10.12
C PHE A 323 -4.99 26.71 -10.71
N LEU A 324 -4.20 27.77 -10.58
CA LEU A 324 -2.82 27.81 -11.08
C LEU A 324 -1.94 26.75 -10.42
N ASN A 325 -2.12 26.50 -9.12
CA ASN A 325 -1.39 25.46 -8.43
C ASN A 325 -1.82 24.05 -8.88
N ALA A 326 -3.11 23.85 -9.20
CA ALA A 326 -3.63 22.61 -9.78
C ALA A 326 -3.01 22.31 -11.13
N THR A 327 -3.05 23.29 -12.04
CA THR A 327 -2.49 23.13 -13.38
C THR A 327 -0.99 22.94 -13.33
N SER A 328 -0.27 23.73 -12.53
CA SER A 328 1.18 23.57 -12.33
C SER A 328 1.54 22.17 -11.83
N THR A 329 0.82 21.67 -10.81
CA THR A 329 1.07 20.34 -10.25
C THR A 329 0.75 19.23 -11.27
N TYR A 330 -0.36 19.38 -12.02
CA TYR A 330 -0.72 18.46 -13.09
C TYR A 330 0.35 18.39 -14.18
N HIS A 331 0.77 19.54 -14.71
CA HIS A 331 1.79 19.62 -15.75
C HIS A 331 3.15 19.09 -15.28
N LYS A 332 3.54 19.40 -14.04
CA LYS A 332 4.77 18.85 -13.46
C LYS A 332 4.75 17.32 -13.41
N ARG A 333 3.65 16.73 -12.93
CA ARG A 333 3.51 15.26 -12.88
C ARG A 333 3.42 14.61 -14.25
N ALA A 334 2.76 15.28 -15.20
CA ALA A 334 2.73 14.82 -16.59
C ALA A 334 4.15 14.79 -17.18
N ASN A 335 4.92 15.86 -16.96
CA ASN A 335 6.30 15.92 -17.42
C ASN A 335 7.19 14.84 -16.79
N GLU A 336 7.12 14.67 -15.47
CA GLU A 336 7.82 13.59 -14.76
C GLU A 336 7.42 12.18 -15.26
N SER A 337 6.20 12.01 -15.77
CA SER A 337 5.78 10.76 -16.40
C SER A 337 6.36 10.59 -17.79
N PHE A 338 6.37 11.65 -18.61
CA PHE A 338 6.99 11.61 -19.94
C PHE A 338 8.48 11.30 -19.87
N ASP A 339 9.20 11.90 -18.92
CA ASP A 339 10.62 11.61 -18.67
C ASP A 339 10.85 10.12 -18.34
N LYS A 340 9.91 9.48 -17.64
CA LYS A 340 9.98 8.04 -17.33
C LYS A 340 9.68 7.14 -18.54
N PHE A 341 8.85 7.61 -19.48
CA PHE A 341 8.51 6.86 -20.70
C PHE A 341 9.52 7.05 -21.84
N GLN A 342 10.35 8.10 -21.78
CA GLN A 342 11.40 8.37 -22.77
C GLN A 342 12.28 7.15 -23.14
N PRO A 343 12.81 6.33 -22.20
CA PRO A 343 13.61 5.16 -22.58
C PRO A 343 12.82 4.10 -23.35
N ASP A 344 11.53 3.91 -23.03
CA ASP A 344 10.68 2.96 -23.77
C ASP A 344 10.38 3.49 -25.19
N GLN A 345 10.25 4.81 -25.35
CA GLN A 345 10.10 5.45 -26.66
C GLN A 345 11.37 5.29 -27.52
N GLU A 346 12.56 5.49 -26.93
CA GLU A 346 13.84 5.30 -27.61
C GLU A 346 14.05 3.83 -28.01
N GLU A 347 13.67 2.88 -27.15
CA GLU A 347 13.68 1.44 -27.45
C GLU A 347 12.79 1.13 -28.66
N LEU A 348 11.55 1.61 -28.65
CA LEU A 348 10.59 1.40 -29.74
C LEU A 348 11.10 2.00 -31.05
N SER A 349 11.65 3.22 -31.03
CA SER A 349 12.24 3.85 -32.21
C SER A 349 13.37 3.02 -32.80
N ARG A 350 14.23 2.44 -31.94
CA ARG A 350 15.32 1.57 -32.41
C ARG A 350 14.81 0.25 -32.99
N GLU A 351 13.82 -0.38 -32.36
CA GLU A 351 13.21 -1.60 -32.92
C GLU A 351 12.59 -1.36 -34.29
N LEU A 352 11.90 -0.23 -34.48
CA LEU A 352 11.36 0.16 -35.78
C LEU A 352 12.47 0.37 -36.83
N GLU A 353 13.59 0.99 -36.46
CA GLU A 353 14.73 1.17 -37.36
C GLU A 353 15.35 -0.17 -37.77
N ILE A 354 15.50 -1.11 -36.82
CA ILE A 354 15.99 -2.47 -37.10
C ILE A 354 15.02 -3.20 -38.03
N LEU A 355 13.71 -3.11 -37.77
CA LEU A 355 12.70 -3.75 -38.59
C LEU A 355 12.72 -3.20 -40.02
N GLN A 356 12.85 -1.88 -40.18
CA GLN A 356 12.94 -1.24 -41.49
C GLN A 356 14.19 -1.70 -42.25
N LYS A 357 15.36 -1.77 -41.59
CA LYS A 357 16.60 -2.30 -42.20
C LYS A 357 16.47 -3.78 -42.57
N THR A 358 15.81 -4.57 -41.73
CA THR A 358 15.60 -6.00 -42.01
C THR A 358 14.67 -6.19 -43.20
N PHE A 359 13.63 -5.36 -43.33
CA PHE A 359 12.73 -5.37 -44.46
C PHE A 359 13.44 -5.01 -45.77
N THR A 360 14.27 -3.96 -45.80
CA THR A 360 14.99 -3.58 -47.03
C THR A 360 16.00 -4.63 -47.47
N VAL A 361 16.72 -5.26 -46.53
CA VAL A 361 17.62 -6.38 -46.85
C VAL A 361 16.84 -7.55 -47.43
N LYS A 362 15.73 -7.97 -46.80
CA LYS A 362 14.90 -9.05 -47.30
C LYS A 362 14.29 -8.76 -48.68
N LEU A 363 13.90 -7.51 -48.93
CA LEU A 363 13.40 -7.07 -50.22
C LEU A 363 14.47 -7.27 -51.30
N LYS A 364 15.70 -6.83 -51.03
CA LYS A 364 16.84 -6.99 -51.94
C LYS A 364 17.18 -8.46 -52.19
N GLU A 365 17.23 -9.28 -51.14
CA GLU A 365 17.45 -10.73 -51.30
C GLU A 365 16.36 -11.42 -52.13
N MET A 366 15.12 -10.92 -52.06
CA MET A 366 14.01 -11.42 -52.88
C MET A 366 14.16 -10.98 -54.34
N ASP A 367 14.54 -9.71 -54.59
CA ASP A 367 14.81 -9.19 -55.92
C ASP A 367 16.01 -9.87 -56.59
N ASP A 368 17.08 -10.14 -55.84
CA ASP A 368 18.24 -10.90 -56.30
C ASP A 368 17.82 -12.34 -56.70
N ARG A 369 16.99 -12.98 -55.87
CA ARG A 369 16.42 -14.31 -56.18
C ARG A 369 15.53 -14.28 -57.43
N HIS A 370 14.67 -13.28 -57.58
CA HIS A 370 13.85 -13.11 -58.78
C HIS A 370 14.70 -12.90 -60.04
N SER A 371 15.78 -12.12 -59.92
CA SER A 371 16.72 -11.88 -61.03
C SER A 371 17.44 -13.16 -61.46
N LEU A 372 17.88 -13.99 -60.50
CA LEU A 372 18.51 -15.29 -60.79
C LEU A 372 17.55 -16.26 -61.49
N VAL A 373 16.27 -16.29 -61.10
CA VAL A 373 15.27 -17.13 -61.77
C VAL A 373 15.07 -16.66 -63.21
N ARG A 374 14.91 -15.35 -63.44
CA ARG A 374 14.79 -14.79 -64.80
C ARG A 374 16.00 -15.10 -65.68
N LEU A 375 17.21 -15.02 -65.14
CA LEU A 375 18.43 -15.36 -65.90
C LEU A 375 18.47 -16.85 -66.27
N LYS A 376 18.09 -17.74 -65.35
CA LYS A 376 18.00 -19.19 -65.64
C LYS A 376 16.92 -19.52 -66.67
N ASP A 377 15.78 -18.83 -66.63
CA ASP A 377 14.73 -19.00 -67.64
C ASP A 377 15.23 -18.57 -69.03
N VAL A 378 15.96 -17.46 -69.13
CA VAL A 378 16.58 -17.00 -70.38
C VAL A 378 17.70 -17.94 -70.87
N GLU A 379 18.53 -18.48 -69.97
CA GLU A 379 19.53 -19.49 -70.32
C GLU A 379 18.87 -20.80 -70.79
N HIS A 380 17.76 -21.20 -70.19
CA HIS A 380 16.98 -22.36 -70.63
C HIS A 380 16.40 -22.14 -72.04
N ASP A 381 15.82 -20.97 -72.29
CA ASP A 381 15.28 -20.60 -73.59
C ASP A 381 16.37 -20.47 -74.67
N ASN A 382 17.53 -19.89 -74.36
CA ASN A 382 18.66 -19.82 -75.30
C ASN A 382 19.24 -21.19 -75.63
N ASN A 383 19.36 -22.08 -74.65
CA ASN A 383 19.78 -23.47 -74.90
C ASN A 383 18.74 -24.26 -75.71
N LEU A 384 17.46 -23.91 -75.66
CA LEU A 384 16.43 -24.48 -76.55
C LEU A 384 16.56 -23.94 -77.98
N VAL A 385 16.96 -22.68 -78.16
CA VAL A 385 17.17 -22.06 -79.48
C VAL A 385 18.47 -22.54 -80.15
N ASP A 386 19.57 -22.70 -79.41
CA ASP A 386 20.85 -23.21 -79.93
C ASP A 386 20.83 -24.71 -80.26
N ASN A 387 19.89 -25.46 -79.67
CA ASN A 387 19.65 -26.88 -80.00
C ASN A 387 18.59 -27.08 -81.10
N LEU A 388 18.14 -26.02 -81.77
CA LEU A 388 17.36 -26.17 -83.00
C LEU A 388 18.30 -26.57 -84.15
N PRO A 389 18.00 -27.66 -84.89
CA PRO A 389 18.81 -28.03 -86.05
C PRO A 389 18.74 -26.89 -87.06
N VAL A 390 19.91 -26.37 -87.46
CA VAL A 390 20.05 -25.55 -88.67
C VAL A 390 19.56 -26.41 -89.84
N ASN A 391 18.31 -26.21 -90.24
CA ASN A 391 17.80 -26.77 -91.49
C ASN A 391 18.60 -26.14 -92.63
N LYS A 392 19.36 -26.98 -93.32
CA LYS A 392 19.84 -26.74 -94.68
C LYS A 392 18.68 -26.63 -95.65
#